data_AF-A0A0C3PLB3-F1
#
_entry.id   AF-A0A0C3PLB3-F1
#
_cell.length_a   1.000
_cell.length_b   1.000
_cell.length_c   1.000
_cell.angle_alpha   90.00
_cell.angle_beta   90.00
_cell.angle_gamma   90.00
#
_symmetry.space_group_name_H-M   'P 1'
#
loop_
_entity.id
_entity.type
_entity.pdbx_description
1 polymer ?
#
loop_
_entity_poly.entity_id
_entity_poly.type
_entity_poly.pdbx_seq_one_letter_code
_entity_poly.pdbx_strand_id
1 'polypeptide(L)'
;SLTMEEIHIRLGHIAPEAIWNMLKDGTITGIKLDEAHSTMGTCNSCEYAKATQKPIGKERCHTPKCNPPHCEHLGDEVHTDLWGPSLVQ
;
A
#
# COMPACT_ATOMS: atom_id res chain seq x y z
N SER A 1 0.44 -23.94 19.58
CA SER A 1 0.31 -22.47 19.57
C SER A 1 1.12 -21.95 18.41
N LEU A 2 0.80 -20.76 17.90
CA LEU A 2 1.53 -20.10 16.82
C LEU A 2 2.08 -18.77 17.32
N THR A 3 3.22 -18.35 16.79
CA THR A 3 3.78 -17.02 17.07
C THR A 3 2.94 -15.94 16.36
N MET A 4 3.07 -14.69 16.81
CA MET A 4 2.42 -13.56 16.13
C MET A 4 2.85 -13.45 14.66
N GLU A 5 4.11 -13.75 14.35
CA GLU A 5 4.63 -13.76 12.98
C GLU A 5 3.98 -14.84 12.10
N GLU A 6 3.83 -16.07 12.61
CA GLU A 6 3.17 -17.14 11.86
C GLU A 6 1.70 -16.82 11.57
N ILE A 7 0.99 -16.23 12.55
CA ILE A 7 -0.40 -15.83 12.38
C ILE A 7 -0.50 -14.67 11.38
N HIS A 8 0.39 -13.68 11.49
CA HIS A 8 0.50 -12.57 10.53
C HIS A 8 0.64 -13.07 9.09
N ILE A 9 1.53 -14.03 8.84
CA ILE A 9 1.72 -14.61 7.50
C ILE A 9 0.48 -15.41 7.05
N ARG A 10 -0.07 -16.29 7.91
CA ARG A 10 -1.22 -17.13 7.56
C ARG A 10 -2.50 -16.35 7.28
N LEU A 11 -2.66 -15.20 7.92
CA LEU A 11 -3.82 -14.31 7.72
C LEU A 11 -3.61 -13.30 6.59
N GLY A 12 -2.55 -13.43 5.79
CA GLY A 12 -2.33 -12.55 4.64
C GLY A 12 -1.76 -11.19 5.04
N HIS A 13 -0.82 -11.18 5.97
CA HIS A 13 -0.09 -10.00 6.42
C HIS A 13 -0.94 -8.93 7.12
N ILE A 14 -2.03 -9.33 7.79
CA ILE A 14 -2.83 -8.43 8.65
C ILE A 14 -1.95 -7.85 9.75
N ALA A 15 -2.17 -6.58 10.10
CA ALA A 15 -1.41 -5.91 11.16
C ALA A 15 -1.50 -6.68 12.49
N PRO A 16 -0.38 -6.87 13.23
CA PRO A 16 -0.37 -7.60 14.50
C PRO A 16 -1.39 -7.11 15.53
N GLU A 17 -1.62 -5.79 15.59
CA GLU A 17 -2.63 -5.20 16.48
C GLU A 17 -4.06 -5.62 16.11
N ALA A 18 -4.38 -5.66 14.81
CA ALA A 18 -5.68 -6.13 14.35
C ALA A 18 -5.87 -7.63 14.65
N ILE A 19 -4.83 -8.44 14.49
CA ILE A 19 -4.84 -9.87 14.86
C ILE A 19 -5.11 -10.03 16.36
N TRP A 20 -4.45 -9.23 17.20
CA TRP A 20 -4.68 -9.22 18.64
C TRP A 20 -6.13 -8.94 19.00
N ASN A 21 -6.73 -7.91 18.40
CA ASN A 21 -8.12 -7.56 18.62
C ASN A 21 -9.05 -8.69 18.13
N MET A 22 -8.81 -9.26 16.94
CA MET A 22 -9.62 -10.35 16.40
C MET A 22 -9.58 -11.62 17.25
N LEU A 23 -8.42 -11.94 17.86
CA LEU A 23 -8.30 -13.05 18.81
C LEU A 23 -9.02 -12.76 20.13
N LYS A 24 -8.86 -11.55 20.66
CA LYS A 24 -9.49 -11.12 21.92
C LYS A 24 -11.01 -11.08 21.81
N ASP A 25 -11.51 -10.58 20.69
CA ASP A 25 -12.95 -10.43 20.42
C ASP A 25 -13.59 -11.74 19.92
N GLY A 26 -12.81 -12.82 19.78
CA GLY A 26 -13.29 -14.12 19.32
C GLY A 26 -13.72 -14.15 17.84
N THR A 27 -13.35 -13.12 17.06
CA THR A 27 -13.63 -13.05 15.62
C THR A 27 -12.88 -14.14 14.85
N ILE A 28 -11.67 -14.47 15.29
CA ILE A 28 -10.92 -15.62 14.79
C ILE A 28 -10.89 -16.70 15.85
N THR A 29 -11.44 -17.87 15.51
CA THR A 29 -11.44 -19.05 16.38
C THR A 29 -10.47 -20.11 15.87
N GLY A 30 -10.01 -21.00 16.75
CA GLY A 30 -9.16 -22.14 16.36
C GLY A 30 -7.67 -21.81 16.20
N ILE A 31 -7.27 -20.56 16.44
CA ILE A 31 -5.88 -20.13 16.51
C ILE A 31 -5.54 -19.86 17.97
N LYS A 32 -4.44 -20.45 18.46
CA LYS A 32 -3.90 -20.19 19.80
C LYS A 32 -2.57 -19.45 19.68
N LEU A 33 -2.54 -18.18 20.07
CA LEU A 33 -1.32 -17.39 20.14
C LEU A 33 -0.39 -17.94 21.23
N ASP A 34 0.90 -18.01 20.92
CA ASP A 34 1.94 -18.20 21.92
C ASP A 34 2.23 -16.87 22.63
N GLU A 35 1.89 -16.78 23.92
CA GLU A 35 2.06 -15.56 24.71
C GLU A 35 3.51 -15.13 24.83
N ALA A 36 4.45 -16.08 24.81
CA ALA A 36 5.89 -15.80 24.81
C ALA A 36 6.36 -15.13 23.51
N HIS A 37 5.60 -15.29 22.42
CA HIS A 37 5.88 -14.74 21.09
C HIS A 37 4.68 -13.93 20.58
N SER A 38 4.08 -13.15 21.48
CA SER A 38 2.89 -12.33 21.23
C SER A 38 3.15 -11.05 20.43
N THR A 39 4.41 -10.70 20.23
CA THR A 39 4.88 -9.59 19.40
C THR A 39 5.77 -10.11 18.28
N MET A 40 5.91 -9.34 17.20
CA MET A 40 6.85 -9.63 16.13
C MET A 40 7.64 -8.38 15.75
N GLY A 41 8.80 -8.61 15.12
CA GLY A 41 9.59 -7.54 14.51
C GLY A 41 9.02 -7.09 13.17
N THR A 42 9.89 -6.55 12.32
CA THR A 42 9.51 -6.15 10.96
C THR A 42 9.31 -7.36 10.06
N CYS A 43 8.40 -7.21 9.08
CA CYS A 43 8.15 -8.23 8.06
C CYS A 43 8.67 -7.72 6.71
N ASN A 44 9.68 -8.39 6.14
CA ASN A 44 10.28 -7.99 4.86
C ASN A 44 9.26 -7.86 3.72
N SER A 45 8.26 -8.74 3.66
CA SER A 45 7.18 -8.68 2.67
C SER A 45 6.33 -7.41 2.84
N CYS A 46 5.96 -7.08 4.08
CA CYS A 46 5.22 -5.86 4.39
C CYS A 46 6.04 -4.61 4.11
N GLU A 47 7.31 -4.59 4.47
CA GLU A 47 8.21 -3.46 4.20
C GLU A 47 8.33 -3.24 2.70
N TYR A 48 8.61 -4.28 1.92
CA TYR A 48 8.70 -4.19 0.47
C TYR A 48 7.39 -3.64 -0.14
N ALA A 49 6.24 -4.16 0.29
CA ALA A 49 4.94 -3.71 -0.19
C ALA A 49 4.65 -2.24 0.20
N LYS A 50 5.00 -1.82 1.41
CA LYS A 50 4.71 -0.47 1.94
C LYS A 50 5.76 0.58 1.55
N ALA A 51 6.97 0.18 1.21
CA ALA A 51 8.08 1.08 0.90
C ALA A 51 7.84 1.96 -0.33
N THR A 52 6.88 1.59 -1.19
CA THR A 52 6.67 2.25 -2.48
C THR A 52 5.66 3.40 -2.45
N GLN A 53 5.07 3.73 -1.30
CA GLN A 53 4.10 4.84 -1.25
C GLN A 53 4.81 6.20 -1.33
N LYS A 54 4.96 6.72 -2.54
CA LYS A 54 5.37 8.11 -2.75
C LYS A 54 4.26 9.04 -2.25
N PRO A 55 4.58 10.13 -1.53
CA PRO A 55 3.59 11.13 -1.19
C PRO A 55 3.02 11.72 -2.49
N ILE A 56 1.70 11.62 -2.65
CA ILE A 56 1.00 12.27 -3.76
C ILE A 56 0.69 13.69 -3.31
N GLY A 57 1.23 14.68 -4.01
CA GLY A 57 0.92 16.08 -3.78
C GLY A 57 -0.56 16.35 -4.05
N LYS A 58 -1.23 17.07 -3.14
CA LYS A 58 -2.60 17.55 -3.37
C LYS A 58 -2.67 18.58 -4.50
N GLU A 59 -1.58 19.30 -4.67
CA GLU A 59 -1.40 20.33 -5.69
C GLU A 59 -0.29 19.91 -6.64
N ARG A 60 -0.36 20.43 -7.86
CA ARG A 60 0.66 20.21 -8.88
C ARG A 60 1.98 20.78 -8.36
N CYS A 61 3.06 20.01 -8.44
CA CYS A 61 4.38 20.54 -8.12
C CYS A 61 4.70 21.65 -9.12
N HIS A 62 5.11 22.84 -8.68
CA HIS A 62 5.49 23.96 -9.56
C HIS A 62 7.01 24.10 -9.72
N THR A 63 7.79 23.11 -9.24
CA THR A 63 9.23 23.14 -9.44
C THR A 63 9.58 22.68 -10.86
N PRO A 64 10.54 23.34 -11.54
CA PRO A 64 10.96 22.97 -12.90
C PRO A 64 11.42 21.51 -13.05
N LYS A 65 11.81 20.88 -11.93
CA LYS A 65 12.28 19.49 -11.88
C LYS A 65 11.15 18.45 -11.95
N CYS A 66 9.97 18.80 -11.46
CA CYS A 66 8.84 17.87 -11.36
C CYS A 66 7.70 18.22 -12.32
N ASN A 67 7.68 19.45 -12.82
CA ASN A 67 6.66 19.93 -13.73
C ASN A 67 7.11 21.22 -14.44
N PRO A 68 7.06 21.29 -15.78
CA PRO A 68 7.27 22.54 -16.48
C PRO A 68 6.19 23.58 -16.14
N PRO A 69 6.52 24.89 -16.21
CA PRO A 69 5.54 25.96 -16.06
C PRO A 69 4.41 25.80 -17.09
N HIS A 70 3.22 26.32 -16.77
CA HIS A 70 2.12 26.31 -17.72
C HIS A 70 2.47 27.20 -18.92
N CYS A 71 2.09 26.78 -20.12
CA CYS A 71 2.18 27.60 -21.31
C CYS A 71 1.34 28.88 -21.15
N GLU A 72 1.91 30.01 -21.53
CA GLU A 72 1.24 31.31 -21.40
C GLU A 72 0.28 31.57 -22.56
N HIS A 73 0.52 30.95 -23.73
CA HIS A 73 -0.29 31.14 -24.92
C HIS A 73 -0.92 29.84 -25.40
N LEU A 74 -2.10 29.99 -26.02
CA LEU A 74 -2.79 28.89 -26.66
C LEU A 74 -1.95 28.36 -27.83
N GLY A 75 -1.62 27.06 -27.80
CA GLY A 75 -0.89 26.38 -28.87
C GLY A 75 0.61 26.21 -28.62
N ASP A 76 1.16 26.75 -27.53
CA ASP A 76 2.57 26.56 -27.16
C ASP A 76 2.91 25.09 -26.86
N GLU A 77 1.94 24.32 -26.35
CA GLU A 77 2.09 22.89 -26.06
C GLU A 77 0.78 22.14 -26.33
N VAL A 78 0.88 20.99 -27.01
CA VAL A 78 -0.22 20.10 -27.31
C VAL A 78 0.07 18.73 -26.72
N HIS A 79 -0.74 18.30 -25.76
CA HIS A 79 -0.70 16.96 -25.19
C HIS A 79 -1.72 16.08 -25.91
N THR A 80 -1.25 15.05 -26.60
CA THR A 80 -2.10 14.04 -27.26
C THR A 80 -1.78 12.67 -26.69
N ASP A 81 -2.82 11.90 -26.37
CA ASP A 81 -2.70 10.51 -25.96
C ASP A 81 -3.68 9.64 -26.75
N LEU A 82 -3.34 8.37 -26.93
CA LEU A 82 -4.19 7.40 -27.63
C LEU A 82 -5.03 6.65 -26.61
N TRP A 83 -6.35 6.77 -26.75
CA TRP A 83 -7.29 6.03 -25.92
C TRP A 83 -7.47 4.59 -26.40
N GLY A 84 -6.63 3.70 -25.89
CA GLY A 84 -6.80 2.23 -25.94
C GLY A 84 -6.94 1.62 -27.35
N PRO A 85 -7.07 0.29 -27.45
CA PRO A 85 -7.38 -0.35 -28.71
C PRO A 85 -8.84 -0.06 -29.10
N SER A 86 -9.05 0.51 -30.29
CA SER A 86 -10.38 0.54 -30.91
C SER A 86 -10.72 -0.87 -31.40
N LEU A 87 -11.99 -1.26 -31.31
CA LEU A 87 -12.49 -2.41 -32.05
C LEU A 87 -12.33 -2.10 -33.54
N VAL A 88 -11.40 -2.80 -34.19
CA VAL A 88 -11.30 -2.79 -35.65
C VAL A 88 -12.44 -3.68 -36.15
N GLN A 89 -13.35 -3.10 -36.94
CA GLN A 89 -14.38 -3.87 -37.64
C GLN A 89 -13.80 -4.54 -38.87
#